data_AF-R7LHJ2-F1
#
_entry.id   AF-R7LHJ2-F1
#
_cell.length_a   1.000
_cell.length_b   1.000
_cell.length_c   1.000
_cell.angle_alpha   90.00
_cell.angle_beta   90.00
_cell.angle_gamma   90.00
#
_symmetry.space_group_name_H-M   'P 1'
#
loop_
_entity.id
_entity.type
_entity.pdbx_description
1 polymer ?
#
loop_
_entity_poly.entity_id
_entity_poly.type
_entity_poly.pdbx_seq_one_letter_code
_entity_poly.pdbx_strand_id
1 'polypeptide(L)'
;MKLFEKIKIRLKNGKSTQFRICDIPVLQISEAKGKKKIILPFFNKHEINKNTPVFYLKVNSQADYLFLCLQHWIKVIDSIGADYYILCDNKKIERNILKKIIFPNSNIKFIKSCRGKELKKYVDRIATKYWKKAAYAHLTTFLHAKNNNIHSFWNIDADDTTFLVKPERCVQILNTVEIYAKENNIDAFSFDMWNSRTKNIHWSFGITYTQMNKDWFKIFEDNYKLTWNEKYSSYLAEWNVDFFFTHLRDVKAANIGHFYVDNLMFIHWGDFLFNIIGSSICQFKNGNIIYPIIFNIFKNESVGIITISPEGVKFDLGVTEDECIKFALNFSILKKILPPTQKLWGIESMCSELEIEDGYAD
;
A
#
# COMPACT_ATOMS: atom_id res chain seq x y z
N MET A 1 -28.81 -3.77 -7.22
CA MET A 1 -27.91 -3.26 -8.28
C MET A 1 -28.61 -2.07 -8.93
N LYS A 2 -27.95 -0.91 -9.09
CA LYS A 2 -28.58 0.25 -9.75
C LYS A 2 -28.43 0.10 -11.26
N LEU A 3 -29.53 0.25 -11.99
CA LEU A 3 -29.52 0.17 -13.46
C LEU A 3 -28.68 1.30 -14.08
N PHE A 4 -28.80 2.51 -13.53
CA PHE A 4 -28.02 3.68 -13.94
C PHE A 4 -27.46 4.41 -12.71
N GLU A 5 -26.19 4.82 -12.77
CA GLU A 5 -25.57 5.63 -11.73
C GLU A 5 -24.70 6.74 -12.35
N LYS A 6 -24.79 7.94 -11.78
CA LYS A 6 -23.91 9.07 -12.04
C LYS A 6 -22.99 9.28 -10.84
N ILE A 7 -21.68 9.19 -11.04
CA ILE A 7 -20.66 9.41 -10.01
C ILE A 7 -19.92 10.70 -10.33
N LYS A 8 -19.94 11.66 -9.40
CA LYS A 8 -19.10 12.86 -9.44
C LYS A 8 -17.74 12.51 -8.81
N ILE A 9 -16.68 12.80 -9.54
CA ILE A 9 -15.29 12.50 -9.18
C ILE A 9 -14.54 13.84 -9.06
N ARG A 10 -13.79 13.99 -7.98
CA ARG A 10 -12.96 15.17 -7.72
C ARG A 10 -11.60 14.99 -8.38
N LEU A 11 -11.15 15.99 -9.12
CA LEU A 11 -9.80 16.04 -9.67
C LEU A 11 -9.05 17.22 -9.06
N LYS A 12 -7.72 17.11 -8.91
CA LYS A 12 -6.84 18.17 -8.39
C LYS A 12 -7.08 19.52 -9.08
N ASN A 13 -7.30 19.50 -10.39
CA ASN A 13 -7.50 20.69 -11.22
C ASN A 13 -8.83 20.67 -11.99
N GLY A 14 -9.89 20.10 -11.42
CA GLY A 14 -11.20 20.08 -12.05
C GLY A 14 -12.16 19.02 -11.53
N LYS A 15 -13.02 18.52 -12.40
CA LYS A 15 -14.06 17.54 -12.06
C LYS A 15 -14.22 16.51 -13.16
N SER A 16 -14.63 15.32 -12.77
CA SER A 16 -15.03 14.28 -13.71
C SER A 16 -16.40 13.74 -13.32
N THR A 17 -17.20 13.36 -14.29
CA THR A 17 -18.47 12.67 -14.08
C THR A 17 -18.42 11.37 -14.85
N GLN A 18 -18.59 10.26 -14.13
CA GLN A 18 -18.68 8.93 -14.71
C GLN A 18 -20.12 8.43 -14.66
N PHE A 19 -20.61 7.98 -15.81
CA PHE A 19 -21.91 7.35 -15.97
C PHE A 19 -21.72 5.84 -16.08
N ARG A 20 -22.56 5.11 -15.33
CA ARG A 20 -22.49 3.65 -15.24
C ARG A 20 -23.85 3.04 -15.55
N ILE A 21 -23.81 1.89 -16.23
CA ILE A 21 -24.97 1.01 -16.43
C ILE A 21 -24.64 -0.34 -15.79
N CYS A 22 -25.46 -0.82 -14.86
CA CYS A 22 -25.21 -2.08 -14.13
C CYS A 22 -23.76 -2.18 -13.58
N ASP A 23 -23.26 -1.10 -12.98
CA ASP A 23 -21.90 -0.96 -12.42
C ASP A 23 -20.75 -0.92 -13.42
N ILE A 24 -21.04 -0.99 -14.71
CA ILE A 24 -20.07 -0.89 -15.80
C ILE A 24 -19.94 0.59 -16.18
N PRO A 25 -18.73 1.17 -16.13
CA PRO A 25 -18.51 2.55 -16.59
C PRO A 25 -18.62 2.62 -18.11
N VAL A 26 -19.60 3.40 -18.60
CA VAL A 26 -19.90 3.51 -20.05
C VAL A 26 -19.43 4.82 -20.64
N LEU A 27 -19.46 5.90 -19.86
CA LEU A 27 -19.09 7.25 -20.31
C LEU A 27 -18.44 8.00 -19.16
N GLN A 28 -17.37 8.72 -19.45
CA GLN A 28 -16.75 9.65 -18.51
C GLN A 28 -16.51 10.99 -19.18
N ILE A 29 -17.02 12.05 -18.56
CA ILE A 29 -16.84 13.43 -19.01
C ILE A 29 -15.97 14.12 -17.98
N SER A 30 -14.78 14.55 -18.38
CA SER A 30 -13.82 15.21 -17.52
C SER A 30 -13.59 16.64 -17.99
N GLU A 31 -13.52 17.55 -17.04
CA GLU A 31 -13.23 18.96 -17.26
C GLU A 31 -12.09 19.35 -16.33
N ALA A 32 -10.94 19.68 -16.91
CA ALA A 32 -9.76 20.07 -16.15
C ALA A 32 -8.99 21.16 -16.92
N LYS A 33 -8.54 22.20 -16.21
CA LYS A 33 -7.81 23.35 -16.80
C LYS A 33 -8.51 23.94 -18.05
N GLY A 34 -9.84 24.10 -18.00
CA GLY A 34 -10.65 24.63 -19.10
C GLY A 34 -10.83 23.71 -20.31
N LYS A 35 -10.27 22.49 -20.30
CA LYS A 35 -10.41 21.50 -21.38
C LYS A 35 -11.43 20.43 -20.98
N LYS A 36 -12.36 20.14 -21.89
CA LYS A 36 -13.33 19.05 -21.76
C LYS A 36 -12.85 17.83 -22.53
N LYS A 37 -12.80 16.67 -21.87
CA LYS A 37 -12.46 15.37 -22.46
C LYS A 37 -13.61 14.41 -22.24
N ILE A 38 -14.01 13.73 -23.31
CA ILE A 38 -14.98 12.63 -23.26
C ILE A 38 -14.19 11.33 -23.42
N ILE A 39 -14.40 10.40 -22.50
CA ILE A 39 -13.72 9.10 -22.44
C ILE A 39 -14.80 8.04 -22.46
N LEU A 40 -14.62 7.02 -23.30
CA LEU A 40 -15.38 5.78 -23.27
C LEU A 40 -14.52 4.73 -22.56
N PRO A 41 -14.72 4.47 -21.26
CA PRO A 41 -13.79 3.65 -20.47
C PRO A 41 -13.61 2.24 -21.03
N PHE A 42 -14.64 1.71 -21.71
CA PHE A 42 -14.60 0.38 -22.31
C PHE A 42 -13.63 0.25 -23.49
N PHE A 43 -13.42 1.33 -24.25
CA PHE A 43 -12.56 1.36 -25.44
C PHE A 43 -11.20 2.00 -25.18
N ASN A 44 -11.01 2.61 -24.01
CA ASN A 44 -9.81 3.34 -23.71
C ASN A 44 -8.68 2.37 -23.37
N LYS A 45 -7.78 2.12 -24.32
CA LYS A 45 -6.49 1.52 -24.02
C LYS A 45 -5.70 2.53 -23.21
N HIS A 46 -5.45 2.20 -21.95
CA HIS A 46 -4.61 3.03 -21.09
C HIS A 46 -3.17 2.83 -21.51
N GLU A 47 -2.52 3.89 -21.97
CA GLU A 47 -1.05 3.90 -22.07
C GLU A 47 -0.46 3.75 -20.66
N ILE A 48 0.66 3.04 -20.61
CA ILE A 48 1.43 2.79 -19.39
C ILE A 48 2.77 3.48 -19.60
N ASN A 49 3.11 4.39 -18.72
CA ASN A 49 4.43 4.99 -18.64
C ASN A 49 5.44 3.90 -18.26
N LYS A 50 6.29 3.51 -19.21
CA LYS A 50 7.31 2.48 -19.01
C LYS A 50 8.61 3.02 -18.39
N ASN A 51 8.72 4.33 -18.23
CA ASN A 51 9.93 4.99 -17.70
C ASN A 51 9.94 5.06 -16.18
N THR A 52 8.81 4.81 -15.53
CA THR A 52 8.66 4.79 -14.07
C THR A 52 8.01 3.47 -13.66
N PRO A 53 8.24 2.97 -12.44
CA PRO A 53 7.54 1.79 -11.95
C PRO A 53 6.04 2.07 -11.87
N VAL A 54 5.24 1.03 -12.11
CA VAL A 54 3.78 1.09 -11.93
C VAL A 54 3.43 0.86 -10.46
N PHE A 55 2.43 1.55 -9.94
CA PHE A 55 1.94 1.37 -8.58
C PHE A 55 0.64 0.57 -8.54
N TYR A 56 0.63 -0.55 -7.84
CA TYR A 56 -0.58 -1.31 -7.53
C TYR A 56 -1.03 -1.00 -6.10
N LEU A 57 -2.16 -0.30 -5.99
CA LEU A 57 -2.78 0.09 -4.73
C LEU A 57 -3.88 -0.91 -4.38
N LYS A 58 -3.61 -1.84 -3.47
CA LYS A 58 -4.57 -2.85 -3.01
C LYS A 58 -5.49 -2.23 -1.98
N VAL A 59 -6.79 -2.49 -2.11
CA VAL A 59 -7.81 -1.99 -1.20
C VAL A 59 -8.91 -3.03 -0.95
N ASN A 60 -9.16 -3.35 0.32
CA ASN A 60 -10.14 -4.34 0.74
C ASN A 60 -10.96 -3.93 1.99
N SER A 61 -10.45 -3.01 2.81
CA SER A 61 -11.11 -2.48 4.01
C SER A 61 -12.28 -1.55 3.68
N GLN A 62 -13.26 -1.47 4.58
CA GLN A 62 -14.33 -0.45 4.55
C GLN A 62 -14.17 0.57 5.68
N ALA A 63 -13.06 0.53 6.42
CA ALA A 63 -12.80 1.45 7.52
C ALA A 63 -12.61 2.89 7.02
N ASP A 64 -12.84 3.87 7.89
CA ASP A 64 -12.77 5.27 7.49
C ASP A 64 -11.36 5.74 7.15
N TYR A 65 -10.33 5.16 7.78
CA TYR A 65 -8.92 5.47 7.49
C TYR A 65 -8.48 5.08 6.07
N LEU A 66 -9.21 4.17 5.39
CA LEU A 66 -8.94 3.78 3.99
C LEU A 66 -8.71 4.99 3.09
N PHE A 67 -9.60 5.98 3.17
CA PHE A 67 -9.58 7.09 2.23
C PHE A 67 -8.41 8.03 2.49
N LEU A 68 -7.99 8.17 3.75
CA LEU A 68 -6.80 8.93 4.11
C LEU A 68 -5.54 8.23 3.59
N CYS A 69 -5.42 6.92 3.85
CA CYS A 69 -4.27 6.11 3.39
C CYS A 69 -4.16 6.14 1.87
N LEU A 70 -5.26 5.86 1.17
CA LEU A 70 -5.29 5.84 -0.29
C LEU A 70 -5.02 7.22 -0.88
N GLN A 71 -5.58 8.29 -0.29
CA GLN A 71 -5.31 9.66 -0.74
C GLN A 71 -3.82 10.01 -0.59
N HIS A 72 -3.18 9.56 0.49
CA HIS A 72 -1.75 9.75 0.70
C HIS A 72 -0.93 9.12 -0.42
N TRP A 73 -1.14 7.83 -0.67
CA TRP A 73 -0.43 7.11 -1.73
C TRP A 73 -0.67 7.71 -3.11
N ILE A 74 -1.89 8.15 -3.41
CA ILE A 74 -2.20 8.82 -4.68
C ILE A 74 -1.43 10.14 -4.82
N LYS A 75 -1.26 10.91 -3.74
CA LYS A 75 -0.44 12.13 -3.77
C LYS A 75 1.05 11.81 -3.98
N VAL A 76 1.57 10.77 -3.32
CA VAL A 76 2.96 10.30 -3.55
C VAL A 76 3.17 9.96 -5.03
N ILE A 77 2.25 9.18 -5.61
CA ILE A 77 2.33 8.75 -7.00
C ILE A 77 2.21 9.91 -7.99
N ASP A 78 1.32 10.88 -7.72
CA ASP A 78 1.21 12.12 -8.50
C ASP A 78 2.53 12.88 -8.54
N SER A 79 3.18 13.02 -7.37
CA SER A 79 4.49 13.68 -7.26
C SER A 79 5.61 12.94 -8.00
N ILE A 80 5.53 11.61 -8.12
CA ILE A 80 6.46 10.82 -8.95
C ILE A 80 6.15 10.97 -10.45
N GLY A 81 4.91 11.27 -10.81
CA GLY A 81 4.43 11.18 -12.20
C GLY A 81 4.31 9.74 -12.70
N ALA A 82 4.09 8.78 -11.78
CA ALA A 82 3.95 7.37 -12.09
C ALA A 82 2.50 6.97 -12.42
N ASP A 83 2.36 5.88 -13.16
CA ASP A 83 1.07 5.25 -13.39
C ASP A 83 0.66 4.36 -12.22
N TYR A 84 -0.65 4.27 -11.98
CA TYR A 84 -1.19 3.41 -10.94
C TYR A 84 -2.43 2.64 -11.36
N TYR A 85 -2.69 1.56 -10.64
CA TYR A 85 -3.90 0.76 -10.70
C TYR A 85 -4.40 0.53 -9.28
N ILE A 86 -5.70 0.75 -9.07
CA ILE A 86 -6.37 0.41 -7.81
C ILE A 86 -6.94 -1.00 -7.94
N LEU A 87 -6.39 -1.95 -7.19
CA LEU A 87 -6.86 -3.33 -7.15
C LEU A 87 -8.00 -3.43 -6.13
N CYS A 88 -9.23 -3.55 -6.62
CA CYS A 88 -10.43 -3.56 -5.79
C CYS A 88 -11.47 -4.55 -6.32
N ASP A 89 -11.76 -5.58 -5.54
CA ASP A 89 -12.80 -6.57 -5.90
C ASP A 89 -14.21 -6.10 -5.52
N ASN A 90 -14.33 -5.15 -4.58
CA ASN A 90 -15.60 -4.71 -4.01
C ASN A 90 -16.12 -3.43 -4.69
N LYS A 91 -17.23 -3.56 -5.43
CA LYS A 91 -17.85 -2.43 -6.13
C LYS A 91 -18.37 -1.31 -5.23
N LYS A 92 -18.71 -1.58 -3.97
CA LYS A 92 -19.10 -0.53 -3.00
C LYS A 92 -17.89 0.32 -2.63
N ILE A 93 -16.75 -0.33 -2.34
CA ILE A 93 -15.48 0.34 -2.04
C ILE A 93 -15.03 1.17 -3.25
N GLU A 94 -15.01 0.58 -4.45
CA GLU A 94 -14.66 1.28 -5.70
C GLU A 94 -15.46 2.59 -5.88
N ARG A 95 -16.78 2.55 -5.66
CA ARG A 95 -17.63 3.75 -5.76
C ARG A 95 -17.31 4.79 -4.69
N ASN A 96 -17.04 4.35 -3.47
CA ASN A 96 -16.71 5.27 -2.38
C ASN A 96 -15.37 5.95 -2.64
N ILE A 97 -14.37 5.19 -3.13
CA ILE A 97 -13.08 5.72 -3.58
C ILE A 97 -13.29 6.80 -4.63
N LEU A 98 -14.06 6.52 -5.69
CA LEU A 98 -14.34 7.50 -6.76
C LEU A 98 -15.03 8.79 -6.27
N LYS A 99 -15.83 8.70 -5.20
CA LYS A 99 -16.55 9.85 -4.62
C LYS A 99 -15.70 10.64 -3.61
N LYS A 100 -14.85 9.96 -2.85
CA LYS A 100 -14.11 10.54 -1.72
C LYS A 100 -12.72 11.02 -2.07
N ILE A 101 -12.00 10.30 -2.93
CA ILE A 101 -10.63 10.63 -3.30
C ILE A 101 -10.58 11.80 -4.30
N ILE A 102 -9.60 12.68 -4.12
CA ILE A 102 -9.19 13.69 -5.09
C ILE A 102 -8.08 13.10 -5.96
N PHE A 103 -8.39 12.86 -7.23
CA PHE A 103 -7.46 12.26 -8.18
C PHE A 103 -6.62 13.31 -8.92
N PRO A 104 -5.39 12.97 -9.31
CA PRO A 104 -4.56 13.88 -10.11
C PRO A 104 -5.20 14.30 -11.43
N ASN A 105 -5.82 13.33 -12.11
CA ASN A 105 -6.43 13.49 -13.42
C ASN A 105 -7.50 12.40 -13.65
N SER A 106 -8.09 12.40 -14.84
CA SER A 106 -9.19 11.50 -15.20
C SER A 106 -8.79 10.07 -15.56
N ASN A 107 -7.49 9.74 -15.59
CA ASN A 107 -6.92 8.43 -15.89
C ASN A 107 -6.95 7.49 -14.67
N ILE A 108 -8.15 7.23 -14.15
CA ILE A 108 -8.34 6.40 -12.94
C ILE A 108 -8.54 4.95 -13.37
N LYS A 109 -7.61 4.07 -12.98
CA LYS A 109 -7.58 2.66 -13.44
C LYS A 109 -7.93 1.74 -12.27
N PHE A 110 -8.97 0.92 -12.44
CA PHE A 110 -9.32 -0.15 -11.50
C PHE A 110 -9.10 -1.52 -12.15
N ILE A 111 -8.49 -2.44 -11.39
CA ILE A 111 -8.37 -3.85 -11.76
C ILE A 111 -9.00 -4.72 -10.67
N LYS A 112 -9.46 -5.90 -11.06
CA LYS A 112 -9.94 -6.93 -10.14
C LYS A 112 -8.90 -8.03 -10.02
N SER A 113 -8.93 -8.75 -8.90
CA SER A 113 -8.14 -9.97 -8.73
C SER A 113 -8.51 -10.99 -9.82
N CYS A 114 -7.52 -11.49 -10.55
CA CYS A 114 -7.71 -12.56 -11.53
C CYS A 114 -7.92 -13.89 -10.81
N ARG A 115 -9.16 -14.39 -10.77
CA ARG A 115 -9.52 -15.68 -10.13
C ARG A 115 -9.64 -16.84 -11.14
N GLY A 116 -9.14 -16.62 -12.35
CA GLY A 116 -9.20 -17.58 -13.46
C GLY A 116 -8.16 -18.69 -13.37
N LYS A 117 -8.15 -19.57 -14.39
CA LYS A 117 -7.21 -20.70 -14.50
C LYS A 117 -5.74 -20.28 -14.47
N GLU A 118 -5.43 -19.06 -14.94
CA GLU A 118 -4.07 -18.50 -15.00
C GLU A 118 -3.41 -18.45 -13.62
N LEU A 119 -4.13 -18.01 -12.59
CA LEU A 119 -3.60 -17.89 -11.22
C LEU A 119 -4.03 -19.02 -10.30
N LYS A 120 -5.17 -19.66 -10.57
CA LYS A 120 -5.75 -20.67 -9.69
C LYS A 120 -4.78 -21.78 -9.31
N LYS A 121 -4.02 -22.29 -10.28
CA LYS A 121 -3.05 -23.39 -10.04
C LYS A 121 -1.95 -23.01 -9.04
N TYR A 122 -1.56 -21.75 -8.97
CA TYR A 122 -0.57 -21.25 -8.03
C TYR A 122 -1.21 -21.00 -6.66
N VAL A 123 -2.32 -20.24 -6.65
CA VAL A 123 -3.02 -19.86 -5.41
C VAL A 123 -3.45 -21.09 -4.61
N ASP A 124 -3.96 -22.13 -5.27
CA ASP A 124 -4.39 -23.36 -4.61
C ASP A 124 -3.25 -24.12 -3.92
N ARG A 125 -1.98 -23.80 -4.24
CA ARG A 125 -0.78 -24.48 -3.71
C ARG A 125 0.05 -23.65 -2.74
N ILE A 126 -0.05 -22.32 -2.83
CA ILE A 126 0.74 -21.41 -1.99
C ILE A 126 -0.09 -20.75 -0.87
N ALA A 127 -1.41 -20.87 -0.92
CA ALA A 127 -2.30 -20.24 0.06
C ALA A 127 -3.42 -21.18 0.49
N THR A 128 -3.67 -21.20 1.79
CA THR A 128 -4.81 -21.91 2.36
C THR A 128 -6.11 -21.12 2.18
N LYS A 129 -7.24 -21.77 2.51
CA LYS A 129 -8.60 -21.27 2.23
C LYS A 129 -8.81 -19.80 2.61
N TYR A 130 -8.33 -19.38 3.77
CA TYR A 130 -8.52 -18.03 4.30
C TYR A 130 -7.70 -16.99 3.55
N TRP A 131 -6.54 -17.38 3.01
CA TRP A 131 -5.58 -16.50 2.36
C TRP A 131 -5.68 -16.46 0.84
N LYS A 132 -6.53 -17.30 0.23
CA LYS A 132 -6.68 -17.33 -1.25
C LYS A 132 -7.04 -15.98 -1.85
N LYS A 133 -7.89 -15.19 -1.19
CA LYS A 133 -8.28 -13.86 -1.69
C LYS A 133 -7.09 -12.90 -1.76
N ALA A 134 -6.29 -12.85 -0.70
CA ALA A 134 -5.05 -12.07 -0.67
C ALA A 134 -4.07 -12.58 -1.72
N ALA A 135 -3.84 -13.90 -1.80
CA ALA A 135 -2.96 -14.50 -2.80
C ALA A 135 -3.37 -14.16 -4.23
N TYR A 136 -4.67 -14.18 -4.56
CA TYR A 136 -5.15 -13.73 -5.86
C TYR A 136 -4.84 -12.24 -6.09
N ALA A 137 -5.05 -11.37 -5.11
CA ALA A 137 -4.74 -9.94 -5.24
C ALA A 137 -3.24 -9.72 -5.50
N HIS A 138 -2.34 -10.34 -4.71
CA HIS A 138 -0.91 -10.22 -4.92
C HIS A 138 -0.46 -10.80 -6.27
N LEU A 139 -0.85 -12.02 -6.62
CA LEU A 139 -0.43 -12.62 -7.90
C LEU A 139 -1.04 -11.94 -9.13
N THR A 140 -2.14 -11.20 -8.97
CA THR A 140 -2.71 -10.38 -10.06
C THR A 140 -1.77 -9.25 -10.46
N THR A 141 -1.01 -8.66 -9.54
CA THR A 141 -0.06 -7.59 -9.89
C THR A 141 1.08 -8.14 -10.75
N PHE A 142 1.58 -9.34 -10.43
CA PHE A 142 2.57 -10.06 -11.24
C PHE A 142 2.04 -10.43 -12.62
N LEU A 143 0.81 -10.96 -12.70
CA LEU A 143 0.18 -11.33 -13.98
C LEU A 143 -0.05 -10.09 -14.85
N HIS A 144 -0.60 -9.02 -14.26
CA HIS A 144 -0.84 -7.77 -14.97
C HIS A 144 0.48 -7.15 -15.45
N ALA A 145 1.53 -7.18 -14.62
CA ALA A 145 2.85 -6.70 -15.01
C ALA A 145 3.42 -7.47 -16.20
N LYS A 146 3.37 -8.81 -16.16
CA LYS A 146 3.82 -9.68 -17.26
C LYS A 146 3.03 -9.41 -18.55
N ASN A 147 1.70 -9.36 -18.48
CA ASN A 147 0.84 -9.16 -19.66
C ASN A 147 1.00 -7.78 -20.30
N ASN A 148 1.52 -6.79 -19.58
CA ASN A 148 1.69 -5.42 -20.06
C ASN A 148 3.17 -5.03 -20.26
N ASN A 149 4.11 -5.97 -20.15
CA ASN A 149 5.55 -5.72 -20.26
C ASN A 149 6.02 -4.62 -19.29
N ILE A 150 5.55 -4.65 -18.04
CA ILE A 150 5.99 -3.75 -16.97
C ILE A 150 7.27 -4.33 -16.37
N HIS A 151 8.33 -3.52 -16.32
CA HIS A 151 9.66 -3.96 -15.88
C HIS A 151 9.85 -3.94 -14.35
N SER A 152 9.11 -3.09 -13.65
CA SER A 152 9.09 -3.06 -12.19
C SER A 152 7.81 -2.41 -11.68
N PHE A 153 7.45 -2.71 -10.44
CA PHE A 153 6.28 -2.13 -9.81
C PHE A 153 6.42 -2.00 -8.29
N TRP A 154 5.64 -1.09 -7.74
CA TRP A 154 5.34 -1.01 -6.31
C TRP A 154 4.01 -1.69 -6.03
N ASN A 155 3.94 -2.50 -4.99
CA ASN A 155 2.73 -3.17 -4.52
C ASN A 155 2.49 -2.75 -3.07
N ILE A 156 1.36 -2.09 -2.83
CA ILE A 156 1.07 -1.35 -1.59
C ILE A 156 -0.30 -1.76 -1.07
N ASP A 157 -0.39 -2.20 0.19
CA ASP A 157 -1.65 -2.27 0.94
C ASP A 157 -2.11 -0.85 1.28
N ALA A 158 -2.81 -0.24 0.34
CA ALA A 158 -3.08 1.20 0.32
C ALA A 158 -4.28 1.59 1.21
N ASP A 159 -4.95 0.61 1.78
CA ASP A 159 -6.08 0.80 2.68
C ASP A 159 -5.71 0.83 4.16
N ASP A 160 -4.55 0.30 4.55
CA ASP A 160 -4.14 0.22 5.94
C ASP A 160 -2.64 0.45 6.20
N THR A 161 -1.82 0.80 5.22
CA THR A 161 -0.41 1.17 5.47
C THR A 161 -0.11 2.63 5.15
N THR A 162 0.67 3.31 6.00
CA THR A 162 1.10 4.70 5.76
C THR A 162 2.49 4.96 6.35
N PHE A 163 3.38 5.53 5.53
CA PHE A 163 4.56 6.23 6.03
C PHE A 163 4.13 7.58 6.57
N LEU A 164 4.41 7.87 7.83
CA LEU A 164 3.94 9.10 8.48
C LEU A 164 4.87 10.27 8.12
N VAL A 165 5.02 10.58 6.83
CA VAL A 165 5.78 11.74 6.34
C VAL A 165 5.04 12.35 5.15
N LYS A 166 5.40 13.59 4.78
CA LYS A 166 4.78 14.26 3.63
C LYS A 166 5.07 13.52 2.31
N PRO A 167 4.21 13.69 1.28
CA PRO A 167 4.38 13.02 0.00
C PRO A 167 5.78 13.19 -0.61
N GLU A 168 6.38 14.37 -0.51
CA GLU A 168 7.72 14.67 -1.05
C GLU A 168 8.80 13.78 -0.41
N ARG A 169 8.69 13.54 0.90
CA ARG A 169 9.60 12.65 1.62
C ARG A 169 9.37 11.19 1.24
N CYS A 170 8.11 10.77 1.12
CA CYS A 170 7.78 9.44 0.60
C CYS A 170 8.38 9.20 -0.79
N VAL A 171 8.34 10.21 -1.69
CA VAL A 171 8.99 10.11 -3.00
C VAL A 171 10.49 9.88 -2.88
N GLN A 172 11.19 10.63 -2.01
CA GLN A 172 12.62 10.43 -1.78
C GLN A 172 12.92 9.01 -1.27
N ILE A 173 12.12 8.51 -0.32
CA ILE A 173 12.25 7.15 0.22
C ILE A 173 12.11 6.12 -0.90
N LEU A 174 10.99 6.15 -1.64
CA LEU A 174 10.70 5.15 -2.67
C LEU A 174 11.74 5.18 -3.80
N ASN A 175 12.13 6.36 -4.28
CA ASN A 175 13.14 6.48 -5.33
C ASN A 175 14.50 5.93 -4.88
N THR A 176 14.92 6.21 -3.64
CA THR A 176 16.21 5.70 -3.13
C THR A 176 16.19 4.18 -2.99
N VAL A 177 15.09 3.63 -2.48
CA VAL A 177 14.90 2.18 -2.34
C VAL A 177 14.89 1.49 -3.70
N GLU A 178 14.22 2.07 -4.70
CA GLU A 178 14.20 1.56 -6.06
C GLU A 178 15.59 1.55 -6.70
N ILE A 179 16.35 2.65 -6.59
CA ILE A 179 17.72 2.75 -7.12
C ILE A 179 18.59 1.67 -6.48
N TYR A 180 18.57 1.58 -5.15
CA TYR A 180 19.35 0.57 -4.43
C TYR A 180 18.98 -0.85 -4.85
N ALA A 181 17.69 -1.16 -4.97
CA ALA A 181 17.23 -2.48 -5.38
C ALA A 181 17.72 -2.85 -6.78
N LYS A 182 17.71 -1.90 -7.73
CA LYS A 182 18.23 -2.12 -9.08
C LYS A 182 19.74 -2.36 -9.07
N GLU A 183 20.50 -1.50 -8.40
CA GLU A 183 21.97 -1.59 -8.33
C GLU A 183 22.44 -2.88 -7.65
N ASN A 184 21.68 -3.37 -6.67
CA ASN A 184 22.00 -4.59 -5.91
C ASN A 184 21.23 -5.83 -6.39
N ASN A 185 20.54 -5.75 -7.53
CA ASN A 185 19.77 -6.86 -8.13
C ASN A 185 18.79 -7.54 -7.15
N ILE A 186 18.07 -6.75 -6.33
CA ILE A 186 17.05 -7.25 -5.41
C ILE A 186 15.75 -7.46 -6.17
N ASP A 187 15.33 -8.70 -6.35
CA ASP A 187 14.16 -9.08 -7.15
C ASP A 187 12.85 -8.60 -6.49
N ALA A 188 12.73 -8.76 -5.17
CA ALA A 188 11.60 -8.24 -4.39
C ALA A 188 12.08 -7.66 -3.06
N PHE A 189 11.68 -6.42 -2.76
CA PHE A 189 12.17 -5.65 -1.62
C PHE A 189 11.01 -5.14 -0.78
N SER A 190 10.90 -5.60 0.46
CA SER A 190 9.78 -5.26 1.35
C SER A 190 10.19 -4.30 2.44
N PHE A 191 9.32 -3.34 2.73
CA PHE A 191 9.45 -2.54 3.95
C PHE A 191 9.30 -3.47 5.18
N ASP A 192 10.16 -3.31 6.17
CA ASP A 192 10.20 -4.16 7.37
C ASP A 192 9.01 -3.93 8.30
N MET A 193 7.83 -4.38 7.89
CA MET A 193 6.62 -4.36 8.69
C MET A 193 6.62 -5.49 9.74
N TRP A 194 7.25 -6.62 9.42
CA TRP A 194 7.15 -7.87 10.17
C TRP A 194 8.47 -8.63 10.35
N ASN A 195 9.48 -8.37 9.52
CA ASN A 195 10.68 -9.20 9.43
C ASN A 195 11.48 -9.16 10.73
N SER A 196 11.76 -7.96 11.26
CA SER A 196 12.45 -7.80 12.55
C SER A 196 11.66 -8.39 13.71
N ARG A 197 10.35 -8.11 13.77
CA ARG A 197 9.45 -8.65 14.82
C ARG A 197 9.41 -10.17 14.85
N THR A 198 9.50 -10.80 13.69
CA THR A 198 9.49 -12.27 13.54
C THR A 198 10.89 -12.87 13.50
N LYS A 199 11.94 -12.10 13.82
CA LYS A 199 13.34 -12.56 13.84
C LYS A 199 13.76 -13.23 12.52
N ASN A 200 13.47 -12.56 11.40
CA ASN A 200 13.77 -13.00 10.03
C ASN A 200 12.92 -14.14 9.49
N ILE A 201 11.85 -14.55 10.18
CA ILE A 201 11.03 -15.70 9.75
C ILE A 201 9.94 -15.28 8.76
N HIS A 202 9.68 -13.98 8.57
CA HIS A 202 8.58 -13.51 7.73
C HIS A 202 8.94 -12.34 6.81
N TRP A 203 8.75 -12.53 5.51
CA TRP A 203 8.70 -11.47 4.50
C TRP A 203 7.24 -11.20 4.14
N SER A 204 6.81 -9.94 4.00
CA SER A 204 5.38 -9.59 3.82
C SER A 204 5.09 -8.63 2.68
N PHE A 205 3.94 -8.78 2.02
CA PHE A 205 3.43 -7.87 1.00
C PHE A 205 2.74 -6.61 1.54
N GLY A 206 3.36 -5.84 2.44
CA GLY A 206 2.81 -4.53 2.85
C GLY A 206 3.09 -3.45 1.81
N ILE A 207 4.31 -2.92 1.83
CA ILE A 207 4.84 -1.95 0.88
C ILE A 207 6.08 -2.58 0.25
N THR A 208 5.98 -2.93 -1.03
CA THR A 208 7.03 -3.74 -1.70
C THR A 208 7.36 -3.20 -3.07
N TYR A 209 8.66 -3.21 -3.40
CA TYR A 209 9.15 -3.00 -4.75
C TYR A 209 9.48 -4.35 -5.38
N THR A 210 9.17 -4.55 -6.66
CA THR A 210 9.41 -5.80 -7.37
C THR A 210 9.95 -5.52 -8.77
N GLN A 211 11.03 -6.22 -9.13
CA GLN A 211 11.59 -6.24 -10.48
C GLN A 211 11.01 -7.41 -11.27
N MET A 212 10.73 -7.18 -12.56
CA MET A 212 10.18 -8.19 -13.49
C MET A 212 11.23 -8.70 -14.48
N ASN A 213 12.51 -8.59 -14.12
CA ASN A 213 13.64 -9.14 -14.88
C ASN A 213 13.68 -10.69 -14.85
N LYS A 214 13.00 -11.32 -13.88
CA LYS A 214 12.85 -12.78 -13.77
C LYS A 214 11.47 -13.27 -14.22
N ASP A 215 11.42 -14.51 -14.68
CA ASP A 215 10.13 -15.19 -14.90
C ASP A 215 9.58 -15.70 -13.56
N TRP A 216 8.93 -14.79 -12.84
CA TRP A 216 8.28 -15.09 -11.55
C TRP A 216 7.35 -16.28 -11.60
N PHE A 217 6.62 -16.47 -12.71
CA PHE A 217 5.72 -17.60 -12.82
C PHE A 217 6.46 -18.93 -12.91
N LYS A 218 7.59 -18.98 -13.62
CA LYS A 218 8.48 -20.15 -13.60
C LYS A 218 9.04 -20.40 -12.20
N ILE A 219 9.49 -19.36 -11.50
CA ILE A 219 9.93 -19.48 -10.10
C ILE A 219 8.83 -20.06 -9.22
N PHE A 220 7.59 -19.60 -9.38
CA PHE A 220 6.46 -20.16 -8.63
C PHE A 220 6.24 -21.63 -8.97
N GLU A 221 6.27 -22.00 -10.26
CA GLU A 221 6.10 -23.40 -10.72
C GLU A 221 7.15 -24.35 -10.15
N ASP A 222 8.40 -23.91 -10.12
CA ASP A 222 9.53 -24.72 -9.69
C ASP A 222 9.55 -24.94 -8.17
N ASN A 223 8.88 -24.08 -7.39
CA ASN A 223 8.95 -24.09 -5.92
C ASN A 223 7.65 -24.46 -5.20
N TYR A 224 6.47 -24.37 -5.82
CA TYR A 224 5.21 -24.69 -5.12
C TYR A 224 4.97 -26.19 -4.85
N LYS A 225 5.72 -27.08 -5.53
CA LYS A 225 5.49 -28.55 -5.49
C LYS A 225 6.24 -29.24 -4.37
N LEU A 226 7.32 -28.63 -3.91
CA LEU A 226 8.02 -29.06 -2.71
C LEU A 226 7.07 -28.88 -1.53
N THR A 227 7.28 -29.62 -0.46
CA THR A 227 6.62 -29.43 0.83
C THR A 227 7.11 -28.13 1.49
N TRP A 228 7.03 -27.04 0.73
CA TRP A 228 7.68 -25.75 0.94
C TRP A 228 7.30 -25.12 2.27
N ASN A 229 6.13 -25.50 2.80
CA ASN A 229 5.58 -25.04 4.06
C ASN A 229 6.03 -25.85 5.29
N GLU A 230 6.61 -27.05 5.13
CA GLU A 230 6.98 -27.93 6.26
C GLU A 230 7.93 -27.26 7.24
N LYS A 231 8.94 -26.52 6.74
CA LYS A 231 9.89 -25.76 7.56
C LYS A 231 9.21 -24.74 8.49
N TYR A 232 8.04 -24.25 8.11
CA TYR A 232 7.33 -23.19 8.83
C TYR A 232 6.16 -23.71 9.68
N SER A 233 5.86 -25.01 9.61
CA SER A 233 4.70 -25.69 10.25
C SER A 233 4.60 -25.47 11.76
N SER A 234 5.72 -25.21 12.43
CA SER A 234 5.76 -24.89 13.86
C SER A 234 5.26 -23.48 14.20
N TYR A 235 5.20 -22.58 13.23
CA TYR A 235 4.83 -21.17 13.44
C TYR A 235 3.37 -20.87 13.13
N LEU A 236 2.75 -21.61 12.20
CA LEU A 236 1.42 -21.31 11.69
C LEU A 236 0.61 -22.54 11.32
N ALA A 237 -0.70 -22.43 11.52
CA ALA A 237 -1.68 -23.41 11.03
C ALA A 237 -2.13 -23.13 9.58
N GLU A 238 -1.95 -21.90 9.09
CA GLU A 238 -2.48 -21.42 7.82
C GLU A 238 -1.39 -20.72 7.01
N TRP A 239 -1.35 -20.97 5.70
CA TRP A 239 -0.29 -20.49 4.80
C TRP A 239 -0.80 -19.40 3.86
N ASN A 240 0.02 -18.39 3.66
CA ASN A 240 -0.27 -17.30 2.75
C ASN A 240 0.90 -17.06 1.79
N VAL A 241 0.71 -16.13 0.85
CA VAL A 241 1.73 -15.82 -0.16
C VAL A 241 2.98 -15.14 0.42
N ASP A 242 2.86 -14.48 1.56
CA ASP A 242 4.00 -13.90 2.30
C ASP A 242 5.00 -15.00 2.69
N PHE A 243 4.52 -16.09 3.31
CA PHE A 243 5.36 -17.25 3.65
C PHE A 243 5.92 -17.98 2.43
N PHE A 244 5.20 -17.97 1.30
CA PHE A 244 5.76 -18.49 0.07
C PHE A 244 6.94 -17.63 -0.43
N PHE A 245 6.88 -16.31 -0.29
CA PHE A 245 8.02 -15.43 -0.61
C PHE A 245 9.16 -15.56 0.40
N THR A 246 8.86 -15.77 1.69
CA THR A 246 9.86 -16.19 2.69
C THR A 246 10.56 -17.47 2.24
N HIS A 247 9.81 -18.47 1.75
CA HIS A 247 10.39 -19.70 1.23
C HIS A 247 11.32 -19.44 0.05
N LEU A 248 10.87 -18.68 -0.96
CA LEU A 248 11.68 -18.34 -2.13
C LEU A 248 12.99 -17.63 -1.75
N ARG A 249 12.96 -16.78 -0.72
CA ARG A 249 14.16 -16.15 -0.14
C ARG A 249 15.08 -17.21 0.46
N ASP A 250 14.55 -18.06 1.33
CA ASP A 250 15.32 -19.04 2.09
C ASP A 250 16.01 -20.07 1.19
N VAL A 251 15.35 -20.50 0.12
CA VAL A 251 15.94 -21.42 -0.88
C VAL A 251 16.73 -20.69 -1.98
N LYS A 252 16.86 -19.36 -1.89
CA LYS A 252 17.57 -18.50 -2.85
C LYS A 252 17.05 -18.63 -4.29
N ALA A 253 15.75 -18.93 -4.46
CA ALA A 253 15.11 -18.94 -5.77
C ALA A 253 14.98 -17.52 -6.36
N ALA A 254 14.93 -16.51 -5.48
CA ALA A 254 15.00 -15.09 -5.83
C ALA A 254 15.79 -14.33 -4.76
N ASN A 255 16.41 -13.21 -5.15
CA ASN A 255 17.06 -12.27 -4.24
C ASN A 255 15.98 -11.39 -3.60
N ILE A 256 15.50 -11.81 -2.43
CA ILE A 256 14.39 -11.19 -1.72
C ILE A 256 14.94 -10.53 -0.45
N GLY A 257 14.71 -9.23 -0.30
CA GLY A 257 15.28 -8.44 0.79
C GLY A 257 14.25 -7.66 1.60
N HIS A 258 14.75 -6.98 2.63
CA HIS A 258 13.99 -6.05 3.47
C HIS A 258 14.69 -4.70 3.58
N PHE A 259 13.92 -3.62 3.65
CA PHE A 259 14.44 -2.29 3.94
C PHE A 259 13.70 -1.62 5.09
N TYR A 260 14.37 -0.66 5.71
CA TYR A 260 13.76 0.28 6.63
C TYR A 260 14.40 1.66 6.47
N VAL A 261 13.71 2.69 6.93
CA VAL A 261 14.20 4.07 6.92
C VAL A 261 14.42 4.51 8.35
N ASP A 262 15.60 5.04 8.65
CA ASP A 262 15.93 5.51 9.99
C ASP A 262 15.03 6.69 10.39
N ASN A 263 14.63 6.72 11.67
CA ASN A 263 13.67 7.63 12.28
C ASN A 263 12.24 7.64 11.72
N LEU A 264 11.93 6.88 10.67
CA LEU A 264 10.59 6.86 10.09
C LEU A 264 9.57 6.29 11.06
N MET A 265 8.45 7.00 11.22
CA MET A 265 7.26 6.45 11.84
C MET A 265 6.36 5.80 10.78
N PHE A 266 5.82 4.64 11.12
CA PHE A 266 4.95 3.85 10.27
C PHE A 266 3.68 3.48 11.04
N ILE A 267 2.57 3.41 10.32
CA ILE A 267 1.30 2.95 10.85
C ILE A 267 0.73 1.84 9.97
N HIS A 268 0.41 0.71 10.62
CA HIS A 268 -0.46 -0.33 10.09
C HIS A 268 -1.82 -0.20 10.77
N TRP A 269 -2.77 0.39 10.06
CA TRP A 269 -4.08 0.76 10.58
C TRP A 269 -4.93 -0.46 10.93
N GLY A 270 -5.72 -0.31 11.99
CA GLY A 270 -6.66 -1.34 12.43
C GLY A 270 -6.99 -1.16 13.89
N ASP A 271 -7.00 -2.26 14.64
CA ASP A 271 -7.39 -2.25 16.05
C ASP A 271 -6.17 -2.12 16.97
N PHE A 272 -5.84 -0.89 17.34
CA PHE A 272 -4.65 -0.58 18.16
C PHE A 272 -4.75 -1.07 19.60
N LEU A 273 -5.95 -1.42 20.10
CA LEU A 273 -6.14 -1.87 21.48
C LEU A 273 -6.26 -3.38 21.57
N PHE A 274 -7.03 -4.01 20.68
CA PHE A 274 -7.28 -5.45 20.73
C PHE A 274 -6.31 -6.26 19.87
N ASN A 275 -5.75 -5.69 18.80
CA ASN A 275 -4.78 -6.33 17.93
C ASN A 275 -3.52 -5.48 17.76
N ILE A 276 -2.94 -5.04 18.88
CA ILE A 276 -1.79 -4.13 18.91
C ILE A 276 -0.54 -4.65 18.16
N ILE A 277 -0.46 -5.95 17.92
CA ILE A 277 0.62 -6.55 17.12
C ILE A 277 0.30 -6.43 15.63
N GLY A 278 -0.92 -6.81 15.23
CA GLY A 278 -1.40 -6.77 13.84
C GLY A 278 -1.86 -5.41 13.35
N SER A 279 -1.96 -4.42 14.23
CA SER A 279 -2.30 -3.05 13.92
C SER A 279 -1.54 -2.17 14.89
N SER A 280 -0.60 -1.38 14.39
CA SER A 280 0.34 -0.67 15.25
C SER A 280 0.83 0.63 14.65
N ILE A 281 1.22 1.52 15.55
CA ILE A 281 2.10 2.64 15.24
C ILE A 281 3.48 2.22 15.73
N CYS A 282 4.51 2.39 14.90
CA CYS A 282 5.88 2.11 15.28
C CYS A 282 6.85 3.16 14.72
N GLN A 283 8.05 3.22 15.29
CA GLN A 283 9.15 4.08 14.85
C GLN A 283 10.43 3.26 14.72
N PHE A 284 11.13 3.41 13.60
CA PHE A 284 12.46 2.82 13.40
C PHE A 284 13.49 3.81 13.92
N LYS A 285 14.19 3.51 15.00
CA LYS A 285 15.12 4.46 15.64
C LYS A 285 16.24 3.72 16.34
N ASN A 286 17.48 4.18 16.12
CA ASN A 286 18.68 3.67 16.80
C ASN A 286 18.82 2.14 16.71
N GLY A 287 18.58 1.57 15.53
CA GLY A 287 18.66 0.12 15.31
C GLY A 287 17.52 -0.70 15.93
N ASN A 288 16.44 -0.06 16.39
CA ASN A 288 15.28 -0.71 16.97
C ASN A 288 13.98 -0.24 16.31
N ILE A 289 12.95 -1.07 16.38
CA ILE A 289 11.55 -0.72 16.12
C ILE A 289 10.89 -0.52 17.48
N ILE A 290 10.42 0.70 17.72
CA ILE A 290 9.74 1.11 18.94
C ILE A 290 8.24 1.12 18.68
N TYR A 291 7.48 0.34 19.44
CA TYR A 291 6.03 0.27 19.45
C TYR A 291 5.49 1.04 20.66
N PRO A 292 5.22 2.35 20.55
CA PRO A 292 4.93 3.23 21.68
C PRO A 292 3.75 2.78 22.55
N ILE A 293 2.70 2.19 21.98
CA ILE A 293 1.55 1.72 22.78
C ILE A 293 1.98 0.54 23.67
N ILE A 294 2.71 -0.44 23.11
CA ILE A 294 3.20 -1.61 23.87
C ILE A 294 4.23 -1.17 24.92
N PHE A 295 5.17 -0.33 24.52
CA PHE A 295 6.27 0.11 25.38
C PHE A 295 5.79 1.08 26.48
N ASN A 296 5.08 2.15 26.11
CA ASN A 296 4.73 3.24 27.04
C ASN A 296 3.44 2.99 27.81
N ILE A 297 2.43 2.36 27.20
CA ILE A 297 1.11 2.16 27.84
C ILE A 297 1.09 0.81 28.56
N PHE A 298 1.42 -0.28 27.87
CA PHE A 298 1.46 -1.61 28.48
C PHE A 298 2.75 -1.92 29.24
N LYS A 299 3.73 -1.00 29.24
CA LYS A 299 4.98 -1.11 29.99
C LYS A 299 5.74 -2.41 29.70
N ASN A 300 5.66 -2.89 28.45
CA ASN A 300 6.34 -4.12 28.05
C ASN A 300 7.45 -3.83 27.04
N GLU A 301 8.67 -3.74 27.55
CA GLU A 301 9.86 -3.46 26.75
C GLU A 301 10.20 -4.60 25.79
N SER A 302 10.09 -5.86 26.24
CA SER A 302 10.51 -7.05 25.47
C SER A 302 9.78 -7.24 24.14
N VAL A 303 8.54 -6.73 24.03
CA VAL A 303 7.74 -6.74 22.81
C VAL A 303 7.45 -5.35 22.25
N GLY A 304 7.77 -4.32 23.02
CA GLY A 304 7.61 -2.91 22.67
C GLY A 304 8.85 -2.31 22.00
N ILE A 305 10.03 -2.89 22.20
CA ILE A 305 11.28 -2.52 21.55
C ILE A 305 11.88 -3.77 20.92
N ILE A 306 11.94 -3.77 19.59
CA ILE A 306 12.43 -4.90 18.81
C ILE A 306 13.70 -4.48 18.08
N THR A 307 14.79 -5.23 18.25
CA THR A 307 16.01 -4.99 17.48
C THR A 307 15.74 -5.23 15.99
N ILE A 308 16.17 -4.28 15.16
CA ILE A 308 16.04 -4.40 13.71
C ILE A 308 16.96 -5.52 13.24
N SER A 309 16.46 -6.33 12.31
CA SER A 309 17.21 -7.42 11.71
C SER A 309 18.51 -6.93 11.06
N PRO A 310 19.62 -7.66 11.24
CA PRO A 310 20.87 -7.36 10.54
C PRO A 310 20.79 -7.56 9.02
N GLU A 311 19.77 -8.26 8.52
CA GLU A 311 19.50 -8.44 7.09
C GLU A 311 18.71 -7.26 6.49
N GLY A 312 18.17 -6.38 7.33
CA GLY A 312 17.43 -5.19 6.89
C GLY A 312 18.39 -4.11 6.37
N VAL A 313 18.17 -3.66 5.15
CA VAL A 313 18.92 -2.55 4.56
C VAL A 313 18.42 -1.24 5.17
N LYS A 314 19.33 -0.52 5.84
CA LYS A 314 19.08 0.81 6.40
C LYS A 314 19.16 1.87 5.33
N PHE A 315 18.15 2.74 5.27
CA PHE A 315 18.21 4.02 4.56
C PHE A 315 18.19 5.17 5.56
N ASP A 316 19.26 5.96 5.60
CA ASP A 316 19.30 7.21 6.34
C ASP A 316 19.08 8.37 5.37
N LEU A 317 17.90 8.97 5.45
CA LEU A 317 17.46 10.04 4.55
C LEU A 317 17.27 11.36 5.30
N GLY A 318 17.74 11.46 6.55
CA GLY A 318 17.49 12.63 7.40
C GLY A 318 16.01 12.84 7.69
N VAL A 319 15.25 11.74 7.82
CA VAL A 319 13.90 11.76 8.38
C VAL A 319 14.03 12.09 9.87
N THR A 320 13.17 12.97 10.37
CA THR A 320 13.15 13.36 11.79
C THR A 320 11.88 12.86 12.47
N GLU A 321 11.94 12.72 13.78
CA GLU A 321 10.76 12.37 14.57
C GLU A 321 9.71 13.49 14.52
N ASP A 322 10.17 14.75 14.60
CA ASP A 322 9.28 15.92 14.54
C ASP A 322 8.53 16.01 13.20
N GLU A 323 9.19 15.74 12.06
CA GLU A 323 8.48 15.71 10.77
C GLU A 323 7.40 14.62 10.75
N CYS A 324 7.69 13.48 11.37
CA CYS A 324 6.75 12.37 11.42
C CYS A 324 5.54 12.65 12.31
N ILE A 325 5.78 13.18 13.51
CA ILE A 325 4.73 13.55 14.47
C ILE A 325 3.86 14.66 13.89
N LYS A 326 4.46 15.70 13.30
CA LYS A 326 3.71 16.79 12.68
C LYS A 326 2.81 16.27 11.55
N PHE A 327 3.33 15.36 10.71
CA PHE A 327 2.52 14.74 9.67
C PHE A 327 1.40 13.88 10.27
N ALA A 328 1.67 13.04 11.27
CA ALA A 328 0.67 12.20 11.93
C ALA A 328 -0.49 13.02 12.53
N LEU A 329 -0.18 14.17 13.15
CA LEU A 329 -1.18 15.10 13.65
C LEU A 329 -2.01 15.73 12.53
N ASN A 330 -1.40 16.13 11.40
CA ASN A 330 -2.13 16.61 10.22
C ASN A 330 -2.99 15.52 9.58
N PHE A 331 -2.52 14.28 9.62
CA PHE A 331 -3.21 13.11 9.10
C PHE A 331 -4.39 12.71 9.99
N SER A 332 -4.36 13.10 11.26
CA SER A 332 -5.46 12.91 12.19
C SER A 332 -6.64 13.84 11.85
N ILE A 333 -7.86 13.39 12.15
CA ILE A 333 -9.08 14.19 11.92
C ILE A 333 -9.22 15.35 12.93
N LEU A 334 -8.19 15.68 13.72
CA LEU A 334 -8.26 16.70 14.76
C LEU A 334 -8.66 18.07 14.19
N LYS A 335 -8.15 18.44 13.01
CA LYS A 335 -8.55 19.70 12.35
C LYS A 335 -10.00 19.70 11.85
N LYS A 336 -10.63 18.52 11.67
CA LYS A 336 -12.05 18.40 11.28
C LYS A 336 -13.01 18.70 12.45
N ILE A 337 -12.50 18.74 13.68
CA ILE A 337 -13.30 19.10 14.86
C ILE A 337 -13.71 20.56 14.72
N LEU A 338 -14.99 20.87 14.91
CA LEU A 338 -15.49 22.25 14.78
C LEU A 338 -14.88 23.15 15.85
N PRO A 339 -14.64 24.45 15.58
CA PRO A 339 -14.01 25.36 16.55
C PRO A 339 -14.66 25.38 17.94
N PRO A 340 -16.00 25.35 18.09
CA PRO A 340 -16.63 25.26 19.41
C PRO A 340 -16.24 23.97 20.17
N THR A 341 -16.09 22.85 19.46
CA THR A 341 -15.66 21.57 20.05
C THR A 341 -14.17 21.57 20.33
N GLN A 342 -13.35 22.19 19.48
CA GLN A 342 -11.92 22.40 19.76
C GLN A 342 -11.75 23.15 21.08
N LYS A 343 -12.54 24.23 21.27
CA LYS A 343 -12.59 25.01 22.51
C LYS A 343 -13.08 24.23 23.72
N LEU A 344 -14.12 23.42 23.55
CA LEU A 344 -14.60 22.54 24.61
C LEU A 344 -13.51 21.56 25.09
N TRP A 345 -12.67 21.08 24.18
CA TRP A 345 -11.62 20.10 24.48
C TRP A 345 -10.26 20.72 24.80
N GLY A 346 -10.12 22.05 24.67
CA GLY A 346 -8.86 22.76 24.92
C GLY A 346 -7.76 22.43 23.91
N ILE A 347 -8.12 22.17 22.65
CA ILE A 347 -7.19 21.75 21.59
C ILE A 347 -7.00 22.80 20.49
N GLU A 348 -7.45 24.04 20.69
CA GLU A 348 -7.39 25.07 19.64
C GLU A 348 -5.98 25.39 19.18
N SER A 349 -5.01 25.45 20.11
CA SER A 349 -3.60 25.70 19.79
C SER A 349 -3.02 24.57 18.95
N MET A 350 -3.27 23.32 19.35
CA MET A 350 -2.84 22.15 18.58
C MET A 350 -3.46 22.16 17.18
N CYS A 351 -4.75 22.48 17.05
CA CYS A 351 -5.41 22.55 15.75
C CYS A 351 -4.97 23.74 14.88
N SER A 352 -4.57 24.88 15.48
CA SER A 352 -4.15 26.07 14.72
C SER A 352 -2.80 25.85 14.02
N GLU A 353 -1.92 25.05 14.62
CA GLU A 353 -0.59 24.72 14.10
C GLU A 353 -0.59 23.68 12.97
N LEU A 354 -1.70 22.96 12.77
CA LEU A 354 -1.85 21.97 11.71
C LEU A 354 -1.95 22.64 10.32
N GLU A 355 -1.33 22.05 9.30
CA GLU A 355 -1.42 22.55 7.92
C GLU A 355 -2.68 22.01 7.24
N ILE A 356 -3.38 22.84 6.46
CA ILE A 356 -4.47 22.36 5.59
C ILE A 356 -3.82 21.77 4.34
N GLU A 357 -3.58 20.47 4.35
CA GLU A 357 -3.18 19.77 3.12
C GLU A 357 -4.43 19.34 2.33
N ASP A 358 -4.71 20.06 1.24
CA ASP A 358 -5.83 19.83 0.32
C ASP A 358 -6.03 18.33 0.02
N GLY A 359 -7.22 17.81 0.29
CA GLY A 359 -7.58 16.42 -0.03
C GLY A 359 -7.47 15.40 1.10
N TYR A 360 -6.81 15.69 2.24
CA TYR A 360 -7.00 14.89 3.46
C TYR A 360 -8.22 15.33 4.28
N ALA A 361 -8.79 16.49 3.94
CA ALA A 361 -9.76 17.20 4.77
C ALA A 361 -11.24 16.99 4.42
N ASP A 362 -11.60 16.24 3.37
CA ASP A 362 -13.01 16.09 2.96
C ASP A 362 -13.73 14.83 3.47
#